data_AF-A0A937SD14-F1
#
_entry.id   AF-A0A937SD14-F1
#
_cell.length_a   1.000
_cell.length_b   1.000
_cell.length_c   1.000
_cell.angle_alpha   90.00
_cell.angle_beta   90.00
_cell.angle_gamma   90.00
#
_symmetry.space_group_name_H-M   'P 1'
#
loop_
_entity.id
_entity.type
_entity.pdbx_description
1 polymer ?
#
loop_
_entity_poly.entity_id
_entity_poly.type
_entity_poly.pdbx_seq_one_letter_code
_entity_poly.pdbx_strand_id
1 'polypeptide(L)'
;MSEFRAYPRLEAFERLQISDGLTINAERWQQAHKYHRQRQNFQYQALYEPGIVYGLGVAPIPEQPDGRLLQVQPGVAIDAQGNPIIVKLPEEFRITSEATEGHMLLVYLVVNYVDPDDLRRSPMTTTVSETFRIVEKLYLDPNDVELCRIQLLPETTLIQAPADVYVPSPNQLDFRGRCHPKHYPQFSIQVGQVTGDLTGDNAPLNGLTDLLRSLNGLYPSLRSAPTVQTCAAKTLSRESPLNCQLLYVSYNILLTLTNPGLQRLQTYLAQGNVLLVAIDFAEANLLNLLDIGQELRSGLTEAERDGDTHTVRQLQTEVDANQRTIAQRRFELEQTLTAIAPRLGLTLTGANLVSGDLSYDHPLRSFPFQFSQLPHRSGHPIYVKNWGGLVWMVGDLSQSWGRNAQPTIPREALRSAQEWGINLLHFAAQRYHWLQSMHPLPPAIPIPSPLIDSLQHRIHPNL
;
A
#
# COMPACT_ATOMS: atom_id res chain seq x y z
N MET A 1 9.29 8.43 10.26
CA MET A 1 8.90 7.12 9.71
C MET A 1 7.50 6.81 10.23
N SER A 2 6.48 6.86 9.38
CA SER A 2 5.12 6.45 9.77
C SER A 2 5.12 4.92 9.98
N GLU A 3 4.92 4.51 11.22
CA GLU A 3 5.00 3.14 11.75
C GLU A 3 3.93 2.21 11.17
N PHE A 4 4.08 1.76 9.93
CA PHE A 4 3.25 0.66 9.40
C PHE A 4 3.92 -0.72 9.51
N ARG A 5 5.20 -0.75 9.92
CA ARG A 5 5.97 -1.99 10.07
C ARG A 5 6.76 -1.95 11.37
N ALA A 6 6.34 -2.74 12.34
CA ALA A 6 7.21 -3.13 13.44
C ALA A 6 8.25 -4.11 12.86
N TYR A 7 9.35 -3.56 12.33
CA TYR A 7 10.50 -4.40 11.98
C TYR A 7 10.94 -5.13 13.25
N PRO A 8 11.41 -6.39 13.13
CA PRO A 8 11.99 -7.07 14.26
C PRO A 8 13.15 -6.23 14.81
N ARG A 9 13.33 -6.27 16.13
CA ARG A 9 14.41 -5.52 16.79
C ARG A 9 15.76 -5.93 16.21
N LEU A 10 16.62 -4.94 16.00
CA LEU A 10 17.99 -5.13 15.54
C LEU A 10 18.90 -5.50 16.73
N GLU A 11 18.61 -6.63 17.36
CA GLU A 11 19.42 -7.20 18.44
C GLU A 11 20.16 -8.44 17.90
N ALA A 12 21.43 -8.61 18.28
CA ALA A 12 22.19 -9.79 17.90
C ALA A 12 21.65 -11.02 18.66
N PHE A 13 21.57 -12.17 17.97
CA PHE A 13 21.17 -13.40 18.64
C PHE A 13 22.32 -14.01 19.43
N GLU A 14 22.08 -14.28 20.70
CA GLU A 14 23.02 -14.97 21.57
C GLU A 14 22.66 -16.45 21.69
N ARG A 15 23.63 -17.32 21.37
CA ARG A 15 23.47 -18.77 21.47
C ARG A 15 24.41 -19.34 22.52
N LEU A 16 23.99 -20.41 23.18
CA LEU A 16 24.84 -21.16 24.11
C LEU A 16 26.05 -21.73 23.34
N GLN A 17 27.26 -21.46 23.84
CA GLN A 17 28.47 -22.09 23.36
C GLN A 17 28.67 -23.42 24.09
N ILE A 18 28.65 -24.52 23.33
CA ILE A 18 28.80 -25.88 23.87
C ILE A 18 30.29 -26.20 23.94
N SER A 19 30.76 -26.63 25.12
CA SER A 19 32.13 -27.09 25.38
C SER A 19 32.12 -28.29 26.31
N ASP A 20 33.17 -29.11 26.26
CA ASP A 20 33.31 -30.25 27.16
C ASP A 20 33.32 -29.77 28.63
N GLY A 21 32.65 -30.53 29.50
CA GLY A 21 32.47 -30.17 30.91
C GLY A 21 31.39 -29.12 31.17
N LEU A 22 30.65 -28.64 30.16
CA LEU A 22 29.53 -27.73 30.37
C LEU A 22 28.37 -28.43 31.10
N THR A 23 28.11 -28.05 32.34
CA THR A 23 26.95 -28.56 33.10
C THR A 23 25.64 -28.09 32.45
N ILE A 24 24.78 -29.01 32.05
CA ILE A 24 23.47 -28.68 31.50
C ILE A 24 22.44 -28.60 32.63
N ASN A 25 21.90 -27.41 32.89
CA ASN A 25 20.86 -27.14 33.89
C ASN A 25 19.60 -26.57 33.20
N ALA A 26 18.53 -26.37 33.99
CA ALA A 26 17.25 -25.87 33.47
C ALA A 26 17.39 -24.50 32.78
N GLU A 27 18.18 -23.59 33.35
CA GLU A 27 18.43 -22.25 32.79
C GLU A 27 19.10 -22.31 31.42
N ARG A 28 20.18 -23.09 31.27
CA ARG A 28 20.90 -23.26 30.00
C ARG A 28 20.03 -23.95 28.94
N TRP A 29 19.19 -24.90 29.35
CA TRP A 29 18.19 -25.50 28.47
C TRP A 29 17.14 -24.47 28.01
N GLN A 30 16.63 -23.64 28.92
CA GLN A 30 15.68 -22.57 28.60
C GLN A 30 16.32 -21.54 27.67
N GLN A 31 17.58 -21.17 27.90
CA GLN A 31 18.32 -20.26 27.03
C GLN A 31 18.44 -20.81 25.60
N ALA A 32 18.79 -22.10 25.44
CA ALA A 32 18.89 -22.74 24.13
C ALA A 32 17.52 -22.76 23.40
N HIS A 33 16.44 -23.10 24.09
CA HIS A 33 15.09 -23.10 23.49
C HIS A 33 14.59 -21.70 23.15
N LYS A 34 14.86 -20.72 24.02
CA LYS A 34 14.55 -19.30 23.78
C LYS A 34 15.25 -18.80 22.53
N TYR A 35 16.53 -19.14 22.32
CA TYR A 35 17.26 -18.81 21.10
C TYR A 35 16.56 -19.35 19.84
N HIS A 36 16.14 -20.62 19.87
CA HIS A 36 15.42 -21.22 18.73
C HIS A 36 14.07 -20.54 18.47
N ARG A 37 13.27 -20.27 19.51
CA ARG A 37 12.01 -19.54 19.41
C ARG A 37 12.22 -18.13 18.86
N GLN A 38 13.19 -17.38 19.38
CA GLN A 38 13.52 -16.04 18.92
C GLN A 38 13.93 -16.02 17.44
N ARG A 39 14.74 -16.99 17.00
CA ARG A 39 15.16 -17.08 15.59
C ARG A 39 14.00 -17.41 14.65
N GLN A 40 13.10 -18.31 15.06
CA GLN A 40 11.88 -18.63 14.31
C GLN A 40 10.95 -17.42 14.22
N ASN A 41 10.69 -16.77 15.35
CA ASN A 41 9.86 -15.57 15.43
C ASN A 41 10.43 -14.43 14.57
N PHE A 42 11.75 -14.22 14.62
CA PHE A 42 12.41 -13.23 13.77
C PHE A 42 12.22 -13.54 12.28
N GLN A 43 12.41 -14.78 11.86
CA GLN A 43 12.19 -15.17 10.47
C GLN A 43 10.74 -14.88 10.04
N TYR A 44 9.77 -15.21 10.90
CA TYR A 44 8.36 -14.93 10.62
C TYR A 44 8.11 -13.41 10.51
N GLN A 45 8.47 -12.64 11.53
CA GLN A 45 8.33 -11.18 11.56
C GLN A 45 9.03 -10.47 10.40
N ALA A 46 10.14 -11.03 9.90
CA ALA A 46 10.85 -10.45 8.76
C ALA A 46 10.10 -10.65 7.43
N LEU A 47 9.36 -11.75 7.28
CA LEU A 47 8.89 -12.25 5.98
C LEU A 47 7.37 -12.30 5.83
N TYR A 48 6.61 -12.43 6.92
CA TYR A 48 5.17 -12.73 6.90
C TYR A 48 4.35 -11.84 7.84
N GLU A 49 3.18 -11.45 7.36
CA GLU A 49 2.15 -10.79 8.15
C GLU A 49 1.43 -11.79 9.07
N PRO A 50 0.90 -11.34 10.22
CA PRO A 50 0.07 -12.17 11.10
C PRO A 50 -1.28 -12.50 10.47
N GLY A 51 -1.94 -13.52 11.01
CA GLY A 51 -3.31 -13.85 10.65
C GLY A 51 -3.68 -15.31 10.86
N ILE A 52 -4.84 -15.67 10.34
CA ILE A 52 -5.41 -17.01 10.44
C ILE A 52 -4.90 -17.88 9.28
N VAL A 53 -4.21 -18.97 9.62
CA VAL A 53 -3.70 -19.94 8.65
C VAL A 53 -4.86 -20.76 8.09
N TYR A 54 -5.68 -21.36 8.96
CA TYR A 54 -6.89 -22.09 8.61
C TYR A 54 -7.83 -22.23 9.82
N GLY A 55 -9.10 -22.53 9.56
CA GLY A 55 -10.10 -22.77 10.62
C GLY A 55 -10.51 -21.48 11.34
N LEU A 56 -10.67 -21.56 12.67
CA LEU A 56 -11.04 -20.43 13.54
C LEU A 56 -12.31 -19.69 13.07
N GLY A 57 -13.29 -20.46 12.57
CA GLY A 57 -14.62 -19.93 12.30
C GLY A 57 -15.33 -19.53 13.61
N VAL A 58 -16.31 -18.65 13.53
CA VAL A 58 -17.16 -18.27 14.66
C VAL A 58 -18.61 -18.52 14.27
N ALA A 59 -19.40 -19.09 15.16
CA ALA A 59 -20.83 -19.31 14.94
C ALA A 59 -21.62 -18.91 16.18
N PRO A 60 -22.79 -18.27 16.05
CA PRO A 60 -23.69 -18.10 17.20
C PRO A 60 -24.23 -19.47 17.62
N ILE A 61 -24.29 -19.71 18.94
CA ILE A 61 -24.92 -20.93 19.47
C ILE A 61 -26.43 -20.68 19.56
N PRO A 62 -27.26 -21.51 18.88
CA PRO A 62 -28.71 -21.33 18.90
C PRO A 62 -29.30 -21.63 20.28
N GLU A 63 -30.52 -21.14 20.52
CA GLU A 63 -31.35 -21.51 21.70
C GLU A 63 -30.76 -21.13 23.07
N GLN A 64 -29.92 -20.09 23.12
CA GLN A 64 -29.37 -19.54 24.36
C GLN A 64 -30.23 -18.39 24.92
N PRO A 65 -30.37 -18.24 26.26
CA PRO A 65 -31.29 -17.27 26.86
C PRO A 65 -31.03 -15.81 26.49
N ASP A 66 -29.79 -15.42 26.24
CA ASP A 66 -29.39 -14.03 25.96
C ASP A 66 -28.97 -13.77 24.50
N GLY A 67 -28.80 -14.84 23.71
CA GLY A 67 -28.40 -14.76 22.30
C GLY A 67 -26.97 -14.24 22.05
N ARG A 68 -26.09 -14.23 23.07
CA ARG A 68 -24.71 -13.66 22.96
C ARG A 68 -23.59 -14.68 23.02
N LEU A 69 -23.93 -15.96 23.13
CA LEU A 69 -22.94 -17.03 23.19
C LEU A 69 -22.50 -17.41 21.77
N LEU A 70 -21.18 -17.40 21.56
CA LEU A 70 -20.53 -17.75 20.31
C LEU A 70 -19.68 -19.00 20.52
N GLN A 71 -19.52 -19.79 19.47
CA GLN A 71 -18.59 -20.90 19.40
C GLN A 71 -17.48 -20.59 18.42
N VAL A 72 -16.24 -20.58 18.91
CA VAL A 72 -15.03 -20.50 18.10
C VAL A 72 -14.62 -21.92 17.72
N GLN A 73 -14.50 -22.17 16.42
CA GLN A 73 -14.14 -23.47 15.86
C GLN A 73 -12.62 -23.72 15.93
N PRO A 74 -12.17 -24.98 15.92
CA PRO A 74 -10.76 -25.33 15.84
C PRO A 74 -10.03 -24.66 14.66
N GLY A 75 -8.74 -24.42 14.83
CA GLY A 75 -7.90 -23.85 13.78
C GLY A 75 -6.57 -23.32 14.28
N VAL A 76 -5.85 -22.67 13.38
CA VAL A 76 -4.50 -22.17 13.62
C VAL A 76 -4.39 -20.73 13.13
N ALA A 77 -3.77 -19.90 13.96
CA ALA A 77 -3.33 -18.55 13.62
C ALA A 77 -1.87 -18.35 14.01
N ILE A 78 -1.29 -17.26 13.51
CA ILE A 78 0.04 -16.78 13.92
C ILE A 78 -0.09 -15.28 14.22
N ASP A 79 0.35 -14.87 15.40
CA ASP A 79 0.32 -13.47 15.82
C ASP A 79 1.44 -12.62 15.19
N ALA A 80 1.48 -11.32 15.51
CA ALA A 80 2.47 -10.39 14.95
C ALA A 80 3.90 -10.66 15.44
N GLN A 81 4.09 -11.45 16.49
CA GLN A 81 5.39 -11.90 16.97
C GLN A 81 5.84 -13.19 16.30
N GLY A 82 4.99 -13.84 15.50
CA GLY A 82 5.27 -15.14 14.92
C GLY A 82 4.96 -16.31 15.86
N ASN A 83 4.23 -16.08 16.95
CA ASN A 83 3.82 -17.17 17.84
C ASN A 83 2.61 -17.90 17.24
N PRO A 84 2.64 -19.24 17.18
CA PRO A 84 1.49 -20.03 16.75
C PRO A 84 0.40 -20.04 17.84
N ILE A 85 -0.85 -19.89 17.40
CA ILE A 85 -2.04 -19.99 18.23
C ILE A 85 -2.84 -21.19 17.73
N ILE A 86 -3.00 -22.21 18.57
CA ILE A 86 -3.64 -23.48 18.19
C ILE A 86 -4.89 -23.70 19.03
N VAL A 87 -6.06 -23.57 18.41
CA VAL A 87 -7.35 -23.93 19.01
C VAL A 87 -7.70 -25.35 18.56
N LYS A 88 -7.58 -26.32 19.47
CA LYS A 88 -7.74 -27.75 19.14
C LYS A 88 -9.20 -28.21 19.17
N LEU A 89 -9.99 -27.67 20.08
CA LEU A 89 -11.38 -28.02 20.31
C LEU A 89 -12.25 -26.76 20.18
N PRO A 90 -13.55 -26.89 19.90
CA PRO A 90 -14.45 -25.75 19.91
C PRO A 90 -14.47 -25.07 21.29
N GLU A 91 -14.38 -23.75 21.31
CA GLU A 91 -14.40 -22.95 22.54
C GLU A 91 -15.64 -22.05 22.55
N GLU A 92 -16.32 -21.96 23.68
CA GLU A 92 -17.46 -21.08 23.86
C GLU A 92 -17.01 -19.73 24.41
N PHE A 93 -17.52 -18.65 23.84
CA PHE A 93 -17.24 -17.29 24.27
C PHE A 93 -18.51 -16.46 24.30
N ARG A 94 -18.78 -15.80 25.43
CA ARG A 94 -19.95 -14.94 25.61
C ARG A 94 -19.56 -13.48 25.43
N ILE A 95 -20.22 -12.78 24.52
CA ILE A 95 -20.06 -11.33 24.36
C ILE A 95 -20.67 -10.62 25.57
N THR A 96 -19.89 -9.78 26.25
CA THR A 96 -20.32 -9.05 27.46
C THR A 96 -20.56 -7.57 27.20
N SER A 97 -19.97 -7.03 26.13
CA SER A 97 -20.10 -5.63 25.74
C SER A 97 -21.52 -5.28 25.32
N GLU A 98 -21.96 -4.07 25.66
CA GLU A 98 -23.31 -3.56 25.38
C GLU A 98 -23.26 -2.17 24.74
N ALA A 99 -24.11 -1.95 23.74
CA ALA A 99 -24.29 -0.65 23.13
C ALA A 99 -25.11 0.26 24.06
N THR A 100 -24.66 1.51 24.24
CA THR A 100 -25.40 2.54 24.99
C THR A 100 -26.49 3.15 24.13
N GLU A 101 -27.57 3.63 24.76
CA GLU A 101 -28.72 4.23 24.07
C GLU A 101 -28.30 5.27 23.01
N GLY A 102 -28.80 5.07 21.79
CA GLY A 102 -28.53 5.94 20.64
C GLY A 102 -27.17 5.76 19.96
N HIS A 103 -26.27 4.90 20.43
CA HIS A 103 -24.93 4.71 19.85
C HIS A 103 -24.65 3.24 19.53
N MET A 104 -24.19 2.96 18.31
CA MET A 104 -23.74 1.62 17.95
C MET A 104 -22.34 1.35 18.52
N LEU A 105 -22.09 0.13 19.00
CA LEU A 105 -20.78 -0.28 19.53
C LEU A 105 -20.14 -1.31 18.62
N LEU A 106 -18.91 -1.05 18.15
CA LEU A 106 -18.13 -2.04 17.41
C LEU A 106 -17.29 -2.86 18.39
N VAL A 107 -17.50 -4.18 18.40
CA VAL A 107 -16.77 -5.14 19.22
C VAL A 107 -15.97 -6.07 18.32
N TYR A 108 -14.73 -6.34 18.69
CA TYR A 108 -13.85 -7.30 18.04
C TYR A 108 -13.72 -8.54 18.92
N LEU A 109 -13.91 -9.72 18.35
CA LEU A 109 -13.53 -10.97 18.97
C LEU A 109 -12.15 -11.36 18.45
N VAL A 110 -11.18 -11.50 19.35
CA VAL A 110 -9.79 -11.76 18.99
C VAL A 110 -9.26 -12.98 19.73
N VAL A 111 -8.24 -13.61 19.15
CA VAL A 111 -7.44 -14.65 19.83
C VAL A 111 -6.00 -14.18 19.99
N ASN A 112 -5.41 -14.44 21.16
CA ASN A 112 -4.05 -14.08 21.51
C ASN A 112 -3.26 -15.28 21.97
N TYR A 113 -1.97 -15.33 21.62
CA TYR A 113 -1.01 -16.23 22.22
C TYR A 113 -0.76 -15.85 23.69
N VAL A 114 -0.60 -16.85 24.55
CA VAL A 114 -0.20 -16.65 25.95
C VAL A 114 1.03 -17.50 26.20
N ASP A 115 2.13 -16.87 26.63
CA ASP A 115 3.31 -17.62 27.01
C ASP A 115 3.00 -18.42 28.29
N PRO A 116 3.10 -19.76 28.26
CA PRO A 116 2.79 -20.56 29.44
C PRO A 116 3.75 -20.31 30.61
N ASP A 117 4.91 -19.69 30.36
CA ASP A 117 5.84 -19.30 31.42
C ASP A 117 5.28 -18.15 32.29
N ASP A 118 4.34 -17.36 31.74
CA ASP A 118 3.64 -16.30 32.48
C ASP A 118 2.49 -16.83 33.34
N LEU A 119 2.13 -18.11 33.18
CA LEU A 119 1.05 -18.75 33.93
C LEU A 119 1.59 -19.42 35.20
N ARG A 120 0.78 -19.40 36.27
CA ARG A 120 1.10 -20.13 37.51
C ARG A 120 1.17 -21.62 37.20
N ARG A 121 2.37 -22.19 37.26
CA ARG A 121 2.60 -23.61 36.98
C ARG A 121 2.06 -24.49 38.10
N SER A 122 1.39 -25.58 37.72
CA SER A 122 1.15 -26.69 38.64
C SER A 122 2.45 -27.50 38.82
N PRO A 123 2.89 -27.80 40.05
CA PRO A 123 4.12 -28.54 40.28
C PRO A 123 4.08 -30.00 39.81
N MET A 124 2.92 -30.53 39.40
CA MET A 124 2.75 -31.94 39.04
C MET A 124 2.88 -32.25 37.54
N THR A 125 3.01 -31.24 36.67
CA THR A 125 3.08 -31.45 35.20
C THR A 125 4.51 -31.30 34.70
N THR A 126 5.05 -32.34 34.06
CA THR A 126 6.38 -32.31 33.41
C THR A 126 6.36 -31.70 32.02
N THR A 127 5.17 -31.55 31.41
CA THR A 127 4.96 -31.00 30.08
C THR A 127 4.20 -29.69 30.16
N VAL A 128 4.63 -28.70 29.37
CA VAL A 128 3.97 -27.41 29.22
C VAL A 128 3.40 -27.32 27.81
N SER A 129 2.09 -27.09 27.69
CA SER A 129 1.46 -26.80 26.38
C SER A 129 1.39 -25.30 26.19
N GLU A 130 1.69 -24.85 24.98
CA GLU A 130 1.32 -23.51 24.53
C GLU A 130 -0.20 -23.33 24.66
N THR A 131 -0.61 -22.11 24.98
CA THR A 131 -2.01 -21.78 25.28
C THR A 131 -2.38 -20.45 24.65
N PHE A 132 -3.68 -20.15 24.67
CA PHE A 132 -4.24 -18.97 24.05
C PHE A 132 -5.32 -18.38 24.94
N ARG A 133 -5.76 -17.18 24.58
CA ARG A 133 -6.95 -16.56 25.16
C ARG A 133 -7.81 -15.98 24.06
N ILE A 134 -9.12 -16.19 24.16
CA ILE A 134 -10.13 -15.48 23.37
C ILE A 134 -10.64 -14.32 24.22
N VAL A 135 -10.68 -13.12 23.66
CA VAL A 135 -11.18 -11.93 24.34
C VAL A 135 -12.01 -11.07 23.40
N GLU A 136 -12.97 -10.33 23.94
CA GLU A 136 -13.60 -9.21 23.24
C GLU A 136 -12.84 -7.91 23.52
N LYS A 137 -12.75 -7.05 22.50
CA LYS A 137 -12.11 -5.73 22.60
C LYS A 137 -12.89 -4.68 21.82
N LEU A 138 -12.68 -3.41 22.17
CA LEU A 138 -13.23 -2.26 21.45
C LEU A 138 -12.24 -1.64 20.44
N TYR A 139 -10.99 -2.07 20.50
CA TYR A 139 -9.91 -1.72 19.60
C TYR A 139 -8.97 -2.91 19.43
N LEU A 140 -8.23 -2.94 18.31
CA LEU A 140 -7.26 -3.99 18.02
C LEU A 140 -5.86 -3.56 18.43
N ASP A 141 -5.16 -4.41 19.18
CA ASP A 141 -3.73 -4.30 19.43
C ASP A 141 -2.93 -4.96 18.30
N PRO A 142 -1.63 -4.63 18.12
CA PRO A 142 -0.81 -5.20 17.05
C PRO A 142 -0.73 -6.73 17.05
N ASN A 143 -0.91 -7.38 18.21
CA ASN A 143 -0.74 -8.83 18.39
C ASN A 143 -2.07 -9.58 18.33
N ASP A 144 -3.17 -8.85 18.12
CA ASP A 144 -4.49 -9.45 18.05
C ASP A 144 -4.68 -10.13 16.70
N VAL A 145 -5.15 -11.37 16.74
CA VAL A 145 -5.69 -12.02 15.55
C VAL A 145 -7.21 -11.90 15.60
N GLU A 146 -7.77 -11.01 14.77
CA GLU A 146 -9.22 -10.81 14.63
C GLU A 146 -9.90 -12.08 14.11
N LEU A 147 -10.83 -12.63 14.89
CA LEU A 147 -11.70 -13.74 14.50
C LEU A 147 -12.93 -13.24 13.75
N CYS A 148 -13.58 -12.21 14.30
CA CYS A 148 -14.68 -11.47 13.69
C CYS A 148 -14.88 -10.14 14.42
N ARG A 149 -15.67 -9.25 13.82
CA ARG A 149 -16.21 -8.05 14.47
C ARG A 149 -17.74 -8.08 14.46
N ILE A 150 -18.36 -7.33 15.36
CA ILE A 150 -19.81 -7.25 15.51
C ILE A 150 -20.16 -5.80 15.82
N GLN A 151 -21.08 -5.23 15.04
CA GLN A 151 -21.64 -3.91 15.34
C GLN A 151 -22.91 -4.10 16.16
N LEU A 152 -22.85 -3.88 17.46
CA LEU A 152 -23.97 -4.03 18.39
C LEU A 152 -24.89 -2.80 18.34
N LEU A 153 -26.18 -3.06 18.23
CA LEU A 153 -27.25 -2.07 18.40
C LEU A 153 -27.70 -2.00 19.87
N PRO A 154 -28.19 -0.84 20.32
CA PRO A 154 -28.93 -0.74 21.57
C PRO A 154 -30.13 -1.70 21.56
N GLU A 155 -30.51 -2.21 22.74
CA GLU A 155 -31.73 -3.02 22.98
C GLU A 155 -31.80 -4.39 22.28
N THR A 156 -30.86 -4.70 21.37
CA THR A 156 -30.78 -5.99 20.69
C THR A 156 -29.62 -6.80 21.23
N THR A 157 -29.91 -7.91 21.93
CA THR A 157 -28.87 -8.79 22.48
C THR A 157 -28.54 -9.96 21.55
N LEU A 158 -29.44 -10.33 20.64
CA LEU A 158 -29.26 -11.48 19.77
C LEU A 158 -28.16 -11.21 18.74
N ILE A 159 -27.16 -12.09 18.70
CA ILE A 159 -26.11 -12.11 17.67
C ILE A 159 -26.43 -13.23 16.69
N GLN A 160 -26.34 -12.92 15.40
CA GLN A 160 -26.73 -13.85 14.32
C GLN A 160 -25.61 -14.07 13.30
N ALA A 161 -25.72 -15.15 12.56
CA ALA A 161 -24.95 -15.30 11.32
C ALA A 161 -25.46 -14.29 10.29
N PRO A 162 -24.58 -13.72 9.46
CA PRO A 162 -24.99 -12.78 8.42
C PRO A 162 -25.80 -13.49 7.33
N ALA A 163 -26.85 -12.84 6.83
CA ALA A 163 -27.59 -13.32 5.67
C ALA A 163 -26.74 -13.22 4.38
N ASP A 164 -25.93 -12.16 4.28
CA ASP A 164 -24.91 -11.97 3.26
C ASP A 164 -23.57 -11.64 3.94
N VAL A 165 -22.59 -12.52 3.79
CA VAL A 165 -21.24 -12.39 4.39
C VAL A 165 -20.46 -11.17 3.89
N TYR A 166 -20.82 -10.60 2.75
CA TYR A 166 -20.16 -9.41 2.19
C TYR A 166 -20.79 -8.10 2.69
N VAL A 167 -22.04 -8.17 3.17
CA VAL A 167 -22.82 -7.03 3.70
C VAL A 167 -23.49 -7.41 5.03
N PRO A 168 -22.70 -7.75 6.07
CA PRO A 168 -23.24 -8.05 7.39
C PRO A 168 -23.99 -6.83 7.93
N SER A 169 -25.21 -7.06 8.42
CA SER A 169 -26.02 -6.06 9.12
C SER A 169 -25.55 -5.91 10.58
N PRO A 170 -25.97 -4.86 11.30
CA PRO A 170 -25.76 -4.79 12.73
C PRO A 170 -26.26 -6.06 13.46
N ASN A 171 -25.63 -6.39 14.59
CA ASN A 171 -25.83 -7.63 15.36
C ASN A 171 -25.55 -8.93 14.59
N GLN A 172 -24.87 -8.86 13.45
CA GLN A 172 -24.39 -10.04 12.71
C GLN A 172 -22.87 -10.17 12.79
N LEU A 173 -22.38 -11.40 12.69
CA LEU A 173 -20.94 -11.67 12.59
C LEU A 173 -20.38 -11.08 11.29
N ASP A 174 -19.34 -10.25 11.39
CA ASP A 174 -18.59 -9.71 10.25
C ASP A 174 -17.19 -10.30 10.22
N PHE A 175 -16.91 -11.07 9.15
CA PHE A 175 -15.61 -11.73 8.94
C PHE A 175 -14.68 -10.98 7.99
N ARG A 176 -15.10 -9.83 7.43
CA ARG A 176 -14.33 -9.10 6.40
C ARG A 176 -13.03 -8.52 6.94
N GLY A 177 -12.89 -8.47 8.26
CA GLY A 177 -11.68 -8.07 8.97
C GLY A 177 -10.59 -9.12 9.11
N ARG A 178 -10.92 -10.39 8.86
CA ARG A 178 -9.98 -11.49 9.06
C ARG A 178 -8.79 -11.35 8.12
N CYS A 179 -7.59 -11.34 8.71
CA CYS A 179 -6.35 -11.37 7.96
C CYS A 179 -5.87 -12.81 7.80
N HIS A 180 -5.30 -13.11 6.64
CA HIS A 180 -4.55 -14.33 6.40
C HIS A 180 -3.05 -14.02 6.33
N PRO A 181 -2.18 -14.91 6.83
CA PRO A 181 -0.76 -14.78 6.66
C PRO A 181 -0.41 -14.62 5.19
N LYS A 182 0.33 -13.57 4.88
CA LYS A 182 0.86 -13.28 3.55
C LYS A 182 2.28 -12.77 3.67
N HIS A 183 3.03 -12.81 2.58
CA HIS A 183 4.35 -12.19 2.55
C HIS A 183 4.24 -10.70 2.87
N TYR A 184 5.16 -10.19 3.69
CA TYR A 184 5.24 -8.75 3.93
C TYR A 184 5.48 -8.03 2.59
N PRO A 185 4.76 -6.93 2.32
CA PRO A 185 5.03 -6.09 1.17
C PRO A 185 6.48 -5.57 1.24
N GLN A 186 7.12 -5.50 0.08
CA GLN A 186 8.45 -4.94 -0.07
C GLN A 186 8.45 -3.44 0.21
N PHE A 187 7.38 -2.75 -0.21
CA PHE A 187 7.23 -1.31 -0.05
C PHE A 187 5.82 -0.94 0.41
N SER A 188 5.71 0.22 1.05
CA SER A 188 4.44 0.87 1.37
C SER A 188 4.32 2.21 0.65
N ILE A 189 3.14 2.57 0.20
CA ILE A 189 2.86 3.83 -0.47
C ILE A 189 1.62 4.54 0.11
N GLN A 190 1.74 5.84 0.29
CA GLN A 190 0.64 6.76 0.51
C GLN A 190 0.51 7.67 -0.71
N VAL A 191 -0.72 7.89 -1.16
CA VAL A 191 -1.01 8.67 -2.36
C VAL A 191 -1.76 9.93 -1.96
N GLY A 192 -1.35 11.07 -2.51
CA GLY A 192 -2.01 12.34 -2.36
C GLY A 192 -2.55 12.89 -3.68
N GLN A 193 -3.52 13.78 -3.60
CA GLN A 193 -4.04 14.56 -4.71
C GLN A 193 -4.11 16.04 -4.32
N VAL A 194 -3.64 16.91 -5.21
CA VAL A 194 -3.89 18.35 -5.10
C VAL A 194 -5.20 18.69 -5.80
N THR A 195 -6.12 19.32 -5.08
CA THR A 195 -7.43 19.74 -5.61
C THR A 195 -7.45 21.24 -5.89
N GLY A 196 -8.14 21.65 -6.95
CA GLY A 196 -8.41 23.05 -7.26
C GLY A 196 -9.50 23.64 -6.36
N ASP A 197 -9.84 24.90 -6.60
CA ASP A 197 -10.91 25.61 -5.87
C ASP A 197 -12.32 25.17 -6.27
N LEU A 198 -12.47 24.58 -7.45
CA LEU A 198 -13.74 24.11 -7.98
C LEU A 198 -14.02 22.72 -7.43
N THR A 199 -14.87 22.67 -6.41
CA THR A 199 -15.46 21.46 -5.83
C THR A 199 -16.37 20.80 -6.87
N GLY A 200 -15.84 19.87 -7.68
CA GLY A 200 -16.69 19.18 -8.66
C GLY A 200 -16.09 17.91 -9.22
N ASP A 201 -14.85 17.95 -9.69
CA ASP A 201 -14.28 16.77 -10.34
C ASP A 201 -13.55 15.85 -9.35
N ASN A 202 -14.34 14.95 -8.75
CA ASN A 202 -13.83 13.85 -7.93
C ASN A 202 -13.34 12.66 -8.77
N ALA A 203 -13.34 12.74 -10.11
CA ALA A 203 -12.97 11.61 -10.95
C ALA A 203 -11.53 11.13 -10.69
N PRO A 204 -10.51 12.01 -10.56
CA PRO A 204 -9.17 11.54 -10.23
C PRO A 204 -9.06 10.91 -8.85
N LEU A 205 -9.81 11.43 -7.86
CA LEU A 205 -9.84 10.89 -6.50
C LEU A 205 -10.42 9.47 -6.49
N ASN A 206 -11.55 9.30 -7.17
CA ASN A 206 -12.22 8.01 -7.30
C ASN A 206 -11.33 7.01 -8.06
N GLY A 207 -10.72 7.46 -9.15
CA GLY A 207 -9.75 6.72 -9.94
C GLY A 207 -8.57 6.20 -9.14
N LEU A 208 -7.90 7.08 -8.41
CA LEU A 208 -6.79 6.72 -7.52
C LEU A 208 -7.24 5.76 -6.42
N THR A 209 -8.40 6.01 -5.82
CA THR A 209 -8.93 5.12 -4.78
C THR A 209 -9.23 3.72 -5.33
N ASP A 210 -9.79 3.63 -6.54
CA ASP A 210 -10.06 2.37 -7.22
C ASP A 210 -8.75 1.65 -7.60
N LEU A 211 -7.73 2.39 -8.05
CA LEU A 211 -6.38 1.85 -8.28
C LEU A 211 -5.80 1.23 -7.01
N LEU A 212 -5.87 1.96 -5.88
CA LEU A 212 -5.38 1.47 -4.58
C LEU A 212 -6.14 0.21 -4.14
N ARG A 213 -7.45 0.11 -4.40
CA ARG A 213 -8.24 -1.10 -4.13
C ARG A 213 -7.82 -2.29 -5.00
N SER A 214 -7.39 -2.05 -6.24
CA SER A 214 -6.92 -3.12 -7.14
C SER A 214 -5.55 -3.69 -6.74
N LEU A 215 -4.75 -2.92 -5.98
CA LEU A 215 -3.36 -3.23 -5.68
C LEU A 215 -3.16 -4.59 -5.01
N ASN A 216 -3.96 -4.92 -4.00
CA ASN A 216 -3.82 -6.18 -3.26
C ASN A 216 -4.07 -7.42 -4.14
N GLY A 217 -4.89 -7.29 -5.19
CA GLY A 217 -5.17 -8.38 -6.12
C GLY A 217 -4.14 -8.50 -7.26
N LEU A 218 -3.59 -7.37 -7.71
CA LEU A 218 -2.68 -7.33 -8.87
C LEU A 218 -1.21 -7.38 -8.49
N TYR A 219 -0.82 -6.76 -7.37
CA TYR A 219 0.58 -6.67 -6.94
C TYR A 219 0.72 -6.61 -5.40
N PRO A 220 0.52 -7.75 -4.70
CA PRO A 220 0.52 -7.80 -3.24
C PRO A 220 1.86 -7.45 -2.58
N SER A 221 2.96 -7.41 -3.35
CA SER A 221 4.28 -6.96 -2.88
C SER A 221 4.34 -5.45 -2.59
N LEU A 222 3.33 -4.67 -2.97
CA LEU A 222 3.18 -3.27 -2.61
C LEU A 222 1.93 -3.09 -1.75
N ARG A 223 2.06 -2.40 -0.61
CA ARG A 223 0.93 -2.05 0.25
C ARG A 223 0.62 -0.57 0.14
N SER A 224 -0.66 -0.21 0.07
CA SER A 224 -1.09 1.18 0.15
C SER A 224 -1.88 1.48 1.42
N ALA A 225 -1.89 2.75 1.83
CA ALA A 225 -2.98 3.23 2.68
C ALA A 225 -4.32 3.11 1.93
N PRO A 226 -5.45 2.89 2.62
CA PRO A 226 -6.74 2.69 1.98
C PRO A 226 -7.35 3.99 1.41
N THR A 227 -6.83 5.15 1.81
CA THR A 227 -7.37 6.46 1.46
C THR A 227 -6.32 7.33 0.75
N VAL A 228 -6.79 8.10 -0.22
CA VAL A 228 -5.99 9.13 -0.90
C VAL A 228 -6.09 10.41 -0.07
N GLN A 229 -4.94 11.02 0.23
CA GLN A 229 -4.88 12.30 0.95
C GLN A 229 -5.20 13.45 0.00
N THR A 230 -6.10 14.35 0.36
CA THR A 230 -6.42 15.53 -0.46
C THR A 230 -5.79 16.79 0.13
N CYS A 231 -5.18 17.63 -0.70
CA CYS A 231 -4.65 18.93 -0.31
C CYS A 231 -5.12 20.01 -1.30
N ALA A 232 -5.74 21.09 -0.82
CA ALA A 232 -6.14 22.17 -1.71
C ALA A 232 -4.91 22.96 -2.21
N ALA A 233 -4.88 23.32 -3.49
CA ALA A 233 -3.77 24.04 -4.13
C ALA A 233 -3.37 25.31 -3.37
N LYS A 234 -4.35 26.09 -2.88
CA LYS A 234 -4.13 27.29 -2.06
C LYS A 234 -3.45 27.01 -0.72
N THR A 235 -3.64 25.81 -0.18
CA THR A 235 -3.08 25.39 1.12
C THR A 235 -1.77 24.62 0.96
N LEU A 236 -1.35 24.34 -0.28
CA LEU A 236 -0.08 23.69 -0.56
C LEU A 236 1.13 24.54 -0.12
N SER A 237 0.95 25.83 0.17
CA SER A 237 2.02 26.65 0.77
C SER A 237 2.17 26.49 2.29
N ARG A 238 1.24 25.82 2.99
CA ARG A 238 1.25 25.68 4.46
C ARG A 238 2.27 24.63 4.94
N GLU A 239 2.73 24.75 6.18
CA GLU A 239 3.80 23.91 6.77
C GLU A 239 3.39 22.47 7.14
N SER A 240 2.14 22.05 6.94
CA SER A 240 1.74 20.68 7.25
C SER A 240 2.57 19.67 6.43
N PRO A 241 2.97 18.51 6.97
CA PRO A 241 3.74 17.55 6.19
C PRO A 241 2.88 16.91 5.07
N LEU A 242 3.44 16.78 3.87
CA LEU A 242 2.85 15.97 2.80
C LEU A 242 3.22 14.51 3.05
N ASN A 243 2.35 13.79 3.75
CA ASN A 243 2.58 12.38 4.10
C ASN A 243 2.19 11.46 2.94
N CYS A 244 2.77 11.64 1.75
CA CYS A 244 2.52 10.77 0.60
C CYS A 244 3.79 10.60 -0.24
N GLN A 245 3.98 9.44 -0.86
CA GLN A 245 5.12 9.18 -1.76
C GLN A 245 4.79 9.49 -3.22
N LEU A 246 3.50 9.47 -3.58
CA LEU A 246 3.01 9.92 -4.88
C LEU A 246 2.02 11.06 -4.66
N LEU A 247 2.24 12.19 -5.32
CA LEU A 247 1.31 13.31 -5.35
C LEU A 247 0.80 13.52 -6.78
N TYR A 248 -0.52 13.41 -6.96
CA TYR A 248 -1.19 13.73 -8.22
C TYR A 248 -1.56 15.22 -8.27
N VAL A 249 -1.23 15.89 -9.36
CA VAL A 249 -1.59 17.29 -9.63
C VAL A 249 -2.01 17.42 -11.09
N SER A 250 -3.14 18.06 -11.38
CA SER A 250 -3.45 18.36 -12.78
C SER A 250 -2.49 19.41 -13.32
N TYR A 251 -2.18 19.34 -14.61
CA TYR A 251 -1.29 20.26 -15.28
C TYR A 251 -1.70 21.72 -15.05
N ASN A 252 -2.98 22.03 -15.21
CA ASN A 252 -3.52 23.37 -15.02
C ASN A 252 -3.35 23.88 -13.58
N ILE A 253 -3.56 23.02 -12.58
CA ILE A 253 -3.33 23.38 -11.17
C ILE A 253 -1.85 23.71 -10.94
N LEU A 254 -0.93 22.88 -11.43
CA LEU A 254 0.51 23.11 -11.26
C LEU A 254 0.94 24.49 -11.79
N LEU A 255 0.43 24.90 -12.95
CA LEU A 255 0.76 26.21 -13.54
C LEU A 255 0.26 27.39 -12.70
N THR A 256 -0.79 27.19 -11.90
CA THR A 256 -1.36 28.24 -11.03
C THR A 256 -0.74 28.28 -9.64
N LEU A 257 0.16 27.35 -9.30
CA LEU A 257 0.77 27.30 -7.97
C LEU A 257 1.67 28.52 -7.71
N THR A 258 1.60 29.03 -6.48
CA THR A 258 2.45 30.12 -6.02
C THR A 258 3.90 29.67 -5.81
N ASN A 259 4.84 30.61 -5.77
CA ASN A 259 6.26 30.32 -5.48
C ASN A 259 6.45 29.46 -4.21
N PRO A 260 5.80 29.76 -3.07
CA PRO A 260 5.89 28.90 -1.89
C PRO A 260 5.38 27.47 -2.13
N GLY A 261 4.31 27.31 -2.92
CA GLY A 261 3.81 25.99 -3.31
C GLY A 261 4.84 25.19 -4.12
N LEU A 262 5.49 25.84 -5.09
CA LEU A 262 6.55 25.20 -5.89
C LEU A 262 7.79 24.87 -5.06
N GLN A 263 8.19 25.74 -4.12
CA GLN A 263 9.28 25.45 -3.19
C GLN A 263 8.98 24.24 -2.30
N ARG A 264 7.73 24.09 -1.83
CA ARG A 264 7.33 22.89 -1.09
C ARG A 264 7.41 21.64 -1.96
N LEU A 265 6.98 21.72 -3.23
CA LEU A 265 7.12 20.61 -4.18
C LEU A 265 8.59 20.29 -4.50
N GLN A 266 9.48 21.29 -4.50
CA GLN A 266 10.92 21.07 -4.59
C GLN A 266 11.45 20.25 -3.40
N THR A 267 11.10 20.63 -2.17
CA THR A 267 11.48 19.84 -0.98
C THR A 267 10.88 18.43 -1.04
N TYR A 268 9.63 18.31 -1.49
CA TYR A 268 8.93 17.04 -1.67
C TYR A 268 9.67 16.10 -2.64
N LEU A 269 10.09 16.59 -3.81
CA LEU A 269 10.85 15.81 -4.79
C LEU A 269 12.27 15.46 -4.31
N ALA A 270 12.93 16.38 -3.58
CA ALA A 270 14.26 16.15 -3.00
C ALA A 270 14.27 15.03 -1.96
N GLN A 271 13.15 14.82 -1.25
CA GLN A 271 12.95 13.67 -0.35
C GLN A 271 12.75 12.33 -1.09
N GLY A 272 12.73 12.35 -2.43
CA GLY A 272 12.56 11.17 -3.26
C GLY A 272 11.13 10.77 -3.56
N ASN A 273 10.15 11.62 -3.20
CA ASN A 273 8.78 11.42 -3.61
C ASN A 273 8.60 11.69 -5.11
N VAL A 274 7.43 11.33 -5.63
CA VAL A 274 7.06 11.47 -7.06
C VAL A 274 5.88 12.41 -7.22
N LEU A 275 6.01 13.33 -8.16
CA LEU A 275 4.95 14.24 -8.60
C LEU A 275 4.42 13.76 -9.95
N LEU A 276 3.18 13.28 -9.98
CA LEU A 276 2.47 12.99 -11.24
C LEU A 276 1.71 14.23 -11.68
N VAL A 277 2.07 14.74 -12.85
CA VAL A 277 1.40 15.85 -13.52
C VAL A 277 0.65 15.31 -14.73
N ALA A 278 -0.68 15.34 -14.68
CA ALA A 278 -1.51 14.80 -15.75
C ALA A 278 -2.35 15.89 -16.44
N ILE A 279 -2.56 15.72 -17.74
CA ILE A 279 -3.49 16.51 -18.54
C ILE A 279 -4.31 15.58 -19.43
N ASP A 280 -5.62 15.77 -19.51
CA ASP A 280 -6.47 15.01 -20.43
C ASP A 280 -6.26 15.46 -21.88
N PHE A 281 -6.54 14.57 -22.85
CA PHE A 281 -6.42 14.92 -24.28
C PHE A 281 -7.33 16.08 -24.69
N ALA A 282 -8.52 16.21 -24.10
CA ALA A 282 -9.42 17.33 -24.36
C ALA A 282 -8.80 18.64 -23.86
N GLU A 283 -8.31 18.66 -22.62
CA GLU A 283 -7.65 19.84 -22.04
C GLU A 283 -6.37 20.24 -22.78
N ALA A 284 -5.65 19.27 -23.34
CA ALA A 284 -4.46 19.49 -24.14
C ALA A 284 -4.75 20.04 -25.56
N ASN A 285 -6.02 20.11 -25.97
CA ASN A 285 -6.47 20.35 -27.36
C ASN A 285 -5.90 19.31 -28.34
N LEU A 286 -5.78 18.05 -27.89
CA LEU A 286 -5.23 16.95 -28.69
C LEU A 286 -6.31 15.97 -29.17
N LEU A 287 -7.46 15.89 -28.49
CA LEU A 287 -8.48 14.86 -28.79
C LEU A 287 -8.91 14.87 -30.26
N ASN A 288 -9.34 16.02 -30.80
CA ASN A 288 -9.75 16.13 -32.20
C ASN A 288 -8.61 15.79 -33.18
N LEU A 289 -7.38 16.19 -32.87
CA LEU A 289 -6.22 15.90 -33.72
C LEU A 289 -5.93 14.39 -33.76
N LEU A 290 -6.06 13.73 -32.62
CA LEU A 290 -5.87 12.29 -32.49
C LEU A 290 -6.96 11.51 -33.23
N ASP A 291 -8.23 11.94 -33.11
CA ASP A 291 -9.37 11.35 -33.82
C ASP A 291 -9.19 11.48 -35.35
N ILE A 292 -8.86 12.68 -35.85
CA ILE A 292 -8.54 12.92 -37.26
C ILE A 292 -7.38 12.02 -37.71
N GLY A 293 -6.32 11.93 -36.91
CA GLY A 293 -5.17 11.07 -37.24
C GLY A 293 -5.54 9.59 -37.33
N GLN A 294 -6.51 9.12 -36.54
CA GLN A 294 -7.01 7.75 -36.61
C GLN A 294 -7.86 7.51 -37.86
N GLU A 295 -8.75 8.44 -38.22
CA GLU A 295 -9.53 8.36 -39.47
C GLU A 295 -8.62 8.37 -40.70
N LEU A 296 -7.65 9.28 -40.75
CA LEU A 296 -6.69 9.36 -41.86
C LEU A 296 -5.88 8.06 -42.03
N ARG A 297 -5.42 7.44 -40.94
CA ARG A 297 -4.71 6.15 -40.99
C ARG A 297 -5.61 5.00 -41.45
N SER A 298 -6.87 5.02 -41.06
CA SER A 298 -7.86 4.01 -41.48
C SER A 298 -8.10 4.14 -42.99
N GLY A 299 -8.32 5.36 -43.48
CA GLY A 299 -8.45 5.63 -44.92
C GLY A 299 -7.19 5.31 -45.72
N LEU A 300 -6.00 5.55 -45.15
CA LEU A 300 -4.73 5.17 -45.79
C LEU A 300 -4.64 3.66 -46.00
N THR A 301 -5.00 2.89 -44.97
CA THR A 301 -5.00 1.41 -45.03
C THR A 301 -5.99 0.89 -46.09
N GLU A 302 -7.16 1.55 -46.23
CA GLU A 302 -8.16 1.21 -47.24
C GLU A 302 -7.67 1.57 -48.66
N ALA A 303 -7.09 2.76 -48.87
CA ALA A 303 -6.54 3.17 -50.15
C ALA A 303 -5.35 2.29 -50.59
N GLU A 304 -4.51 1.85 -49.65
CA GLU A 304 -3.44 0.88 -49.90
C GLU A 304 -3.99 -0.47 -50.36
N ARG A 305 -5.10 -0.91 -49.77
CA ARG A 305 -5.79 -2.16 -50.15
C ARG A 305 -6.39 -2.08 -51.55
N ASP A 306 -6.92 -0.92 -51.93
CA ASP A 306 -7.53 -0.68 -53.24
C ASP A 306 -6.50 -0.38 -54.35
N GLY A 307 -5.23 -0.19 -53.99
CA GLY A 307 -4.15 0.09 -54.94
C GLY A 307 -4.16 1.50 -55.52
N ASP A 308 -4.90 2.44 -54.93
CA ASP A 308 -4.95 3.84 -55.37
C ASP A 308 -3.72 4.63 -54.89
N THR A 309 -2.65 4.54 -55.67
CA THR A 309 -1.37 5.20 -55.36
C THR A 309 -1.45 6.73 -55.22
N HIS A 310 -2.44 7.39 -55.84
CA HIS A 310 -2.60 8.84 -55.72
C HIS A 310 -3.21 9.19 -54.38
N THR A 311 -4.30 8.52 -54.01
CA THR A 311 -4.98 8.70 -52.73
C THR A 311 -4.07 8.33 -51.56
N VAL A 312 -3.27 7.26 -51.68
CA VAL A 312 -2.25 6.89 -50.68
C VAL A 312 -1.25 8.01 -50.43
N ARG A 313 -0.70 8.64 -51.48
CA ARG A 313 0.26 9.76 -51.30
C ARG A 313 -0.37 10.99 -50.64
N GLN A 314 -1.62 11.31 -51.01
CA GLN A 314 -2.34 12.42 -50.41
C GLN A 314 -2.61 12.16 -48.93
N LEU A 315 -3.18 11.00 -48.59
CA LEU A 315 -3.46 10.63 -47.20
C LEU A 315 -2.20 10.53 -46.35
N GLN A 316 -1.09 10.00 -46.89
CA GLN A 316 0.20 9.97 -46.18
C GLN A 316 0.68 11.39 -45.85
N THR A 317 0.54 12.34 -46.77
CA THR A 317 0.93 13.75 -46.55
C THR A 317 0.10 14.37 -45.42
N GLU A 318 -1.21 14.10 -45.39
CA GLU A 318 -2.11 14.58 -44.34
C GLU A 318 -1.83 13.91 -42.98
N VAL A 319 -1.53 12.61 -42.97
CA VAL A 319 -1.09 11.88 -41.76
C VAL A 319 0.19 12.52 -41.20
N ASP A 320 1.19 12.78 -42.05
CA ASP A 320 2.45 13.39 -41.64
C ASP A 320 2.27 14.84 -41.16
N ALA A 321 1.34 15.59 -41.76
CA ALA A 321 0.97 16.93 -41.31
C ALA A 321 0.29 16.90 -39.92
N ASN A 322 -0.70 16.03 -39.74
CA ASN A 322 -1.40 15.83 -38.47
C ASN A 322 -0.45 15.40 -37.34
N GLN A 323 0.45 14.44 -37.62
CA GLN A 323 1.47 13.99 -36.65
C GLN A 323 2.41 15.13 -36.24
N ARG A 324 2.83 15.98 -37.17
CA ARG A 324 3.65 17.17 -36.85
C ARG A 324 2.90 18.15 -35.95
N THR A 325 1.62 18.39 -36.20
CA THR A 325 0.79 19.26 -35.33
C THR A 325 0.65 18.68 -33.93
N ILE A 326 0.39 17.37 -33.81
CA ILE A 326 0.33 16.68 -32.50
C ILE A 326 1.67 16.80 -31.77
N ALA A 327 2.78 16.54 -32.46
CA ALA A 327 4.11 16.63 -31.89
C ALA A 327 4.45 18.06 -31.43
N GLN A 328 4.12 19.07 -32.24
CA GLN A 328 4.30 20.48 -31.89
C GLN A 328 3.50 20.84 -30.63
N ARG A 329 2.21 20.47 -30.59
CA ARG A 329 1.36 20.78 -29.44
C ARG A 329 1.86 20.14 -28.15
N ARG A 330 2.33 18.90 -28.23
CA ARG A 330 2.97 18.22 -27.09
C ARG A 330 4.25 18.92 -26.66
N PHE A 331 5.08 19.34 -27.61
CA PHE A 331 6.32 20.05 -27.33
C PHE A 331 6.08 21.38 -26.62
N GLU A 332 5.02 22.13 -26.97
CA GLU A 332 4.63 23.37 -26.26
C GLU A 332 4.28 23.12 -24.78
N LEU A 333 3.51 22.05 -24.51
CA LEU A 333 3.17 21.64 -23.14
C LEU A 333 4.42 21.21 -22.36
N GLU A 334 5.30 20.44 -23.01
CA GLU A 334 6.57 19.99 -22.44
C GLU A 334 7.50 21.16 -22.11
N GLN A 335 7.63 22.13 -23.00
CA GLN A 335 8.46 23.32 -22.77
C GLN A 335 8.01 24.11 -21.53
N THR A 336 6.69 24.21 -21.33
CA THR A 336 6.13 24.89 -20.16
C THR A 336 6.53 24.19 -18.87
N LEU A 337 6.47 22.86 -18.82
CA LEU A 337 6.92 22.08 -17.66
C LEU A 337 8.43 22.15 -17.46
N THR A 338 9.19 22.07 -18.54
CA THR A 338 10.65 22.16 -18.53
C THR A 338 11.09 23.52 -17.98
N ALA A 339 10.37 24.61 -18.27
CA ALA A 339 10.61 25.93 -17.70
C ALA A 339 10.32 26.00 -16.18
N ILE A 340 9.43 25.16 -15.66
CA ILE A 340 9.11 25.07 -14.23
C ILE A 340 10.07 24.12 -13.49
N ALA A 341 10.65 23.13 -14.17
CA ALA A 341 11.49 22.10 -13.56
C ALA A 341 12.64 22.65 -12.67
N PRO A 342 13.38 23.71 -13.05
CA PRO A 342 14.39 24.30 -12.16
C PRO A 342 13.82 24.84 -10.85
N ARG A 343 12.60 25.39 -10.87
CA ARG A 343 11.88 25.87 -9.67
C ARG A 343 11.41 24.72 -8.78
N LEU A 344 11.31 23.51 -9.33
CA LEU A 344 11.08 22.26 -8.62
C LEU A 344 12.39 21.61 -8.14
N GLY A 345 13.55 22.27 -8.34
CA GLY A 345 14.87 21.76 -7.96
C GLY A 345 15.40 20.64 -8.85
N LEU A 346 14.83 20.44 -10.04
CA LEU A 346 15.30 19.44 -10.98
C LEU A 346 16.40 20.03 -11.85
N THR A 347 17.56 19.37 -11.85
CA THR A 347 18.66 19.71 -12.76
C THR A 347 18.58 18.79 -13.97
N LEU A 348 18.11 19.33 -15.09
CA LEU A 348 17.96 18.58 -16.34
C LEU A 348 19.30 18.50 -17.07
N THR A 349 20.28 17.81 -16.48
CA THR A 349 21.61 17.59 -17.07
C THR A 349 21.82 16.13 -17.44
N GLY A 350 22.23 15.89 -18.70
CA GLY A 350 22.43 14.55 -19.28
C GLY A 350 21.31 14.14 -20.24
N ALA A 351 21.64 13.44 -21.33
CA ALA A 351 20.75 13.22 -22.48
C ALA A 351 19.35 12.67 -22.13
N ASN A 352 19.27 11.69 -21.22
CA ASN A 352 17.99 11.08 -20.81
C ASN A 352 17.18 11.96 -19.84
N LEU A 353 17.85 12.76 -19.01
CA LEU A 353 17.20 13.73 -18.12
C LEU A 353 16.81 15.00 -18.87
N VAL A 354 17.35 15.24 -20.06
CA VAL A 354 16.95 16.36 -20.92
C VAL A 354 15.68 16.01 -21.68
N SER A 355 15.60 14.83 -22.31
CA SER A 355 14.40 14.45 -23.06
C SER A 355 13.24 13.98 -22.17
N GLY A 356 13.54 13.39 -21.01
CA GLY A 356 12.53 12.80 -20.13
C GLY A 356 11.87 11.54 -20.70
N ASP A 357 12.34 11.02 -21.82
CA ASP A 357 11.75 9.84 -22.46
C ASP A 357 11.99 8.59 -21.60
N LEU A 358 11.00 7.70 -21.59
CA LEU A 358 11.13 6.43 -20.90
C LEU A 358 11.95 5.45 -21.74
N SER A 359 13.16 5.11 -21.26
CA SER A 359 13.93 4.00 -21.83
C SER A 359 13.14 2.68 -21.74
N TYR A 360 13.54 1.69 -22.54
CA TYR A 360 12.88 0.38 -22.54
C TYR A 360 12.87 -0.28 -21.15
N ASP A 361 13.99 -0.15 -20.43
CA ASP A 361 14.17 -0.70 -19.08
C ASP A 361 13.70 0.24 -17.96
N HIS A 362 13.06 1.37 -18.30
CA HIS A 362 12.60 2.30 -17.27
C HIS A 362 11.50 1.64 -16.41
N PRO A 363 11.53 1.74 -15.06
CA PRO A 363 10.57 1.05 -14.19
C PRO A 363 9.10 1.34 -14.50
N LEU A 364 8.76 2.60 -14.83
CA LEU A 364 7.41 2.97 -15.27
C LEU A 364 6.89 2.16 -16.47
N ARG A 365 7.78 1.60 -17.31
CA ARG A 365 7.43 0.79 -18.48
C ARG A 365 7.63 -0.70 -18.25
N SER A 366 8.45 -1.10 -17.30
CA SER A 366 8.94 -2.48 -17.21
C SER A 366 8.66 -3.18 -15.88
N PHE A 367 8.25 -2.47 -14.82
CA PHE A 367 8.11 -3.09 -13.50
C PHE A 367 7.00 -2.50 -12.62
N PRO A 368 6.16 -3.35 -11.98
CA PRO A 368 6.17 -4.82 -12.06
C PRO A 368 5.58 -5.41 -13.35
N PHE A 369 4.89 -4.61 -14.16
CA PHE A 369 4.31 -5.04 -15.43
C PHE A 369 5.10 -4.48 -16.61
N GLN A 370 5.29 -5.30 -17.65
CA GLN A 370 6.06 -4.93 -18.83
C GLN A 370 5.16 -4.45 -19.97
N PHE A 371 5.50 -3.29 -20.54
CA PHE A 371 4.74 -2.64 -21.60
C PHE A 371 5.59 -2.48 -22.87
N SER A 372 5.22 -3.23 -23.92
CA SER A 372 5.72 -2.96 -25.27
C SER A 372 5.16 -1.63 -25.80
N GLN A 373 3.92 -1.29 -25.44
CA GLN A 373 3.25 -0.01 -25.68
C GLN A 373 2.57 0.46 -24.39
N LEU A 374 2.52 1.77 -24.17
CA LEU A 374 1.81 2.34 -23.01
C LEU A 374 0.28 2.17 -23.17
N PRO A 375 -0.48 2.23 -22.06
CA PRO A 375 -1.94 2.11 -22.11
C PRO A 375 -2.60 3.16 -23.00
N HIS A 376 -3.85 2.90 -23.37
CA HIS A 376 -4.65 3.82 -24.18
C HIS A 376 -5.74 4.49 -23.33
N ARG A 377 -6.03 5.76 -23.64
CA ARG A 377 -7.18 6.51 -23.15
C ARG A 377 -8.03 6.94 -24.34
N SER A 378 -9.32 6.59 -24.33
CA SER A 378 -10.25 6.92 -25.43
C SER A 378 -9.75 6.44 -26.80
N GLY A 379 -9.12 5.27 -26.87
CA GLY A 379 -8.58 4.70 -28.11
C GLY A 379 -7.18 5.20 -28.49
N HIS A 380 -6.63 6.20 -27.80
CA HIS A 380 -5.33 6.81 -28.13
C HIS A 380 -4.25 6.47 -27.08
N PRO A 381 -3.01 6.18 -27.50
CA PRO A 381 -1.93 5.87 -26.56
C PRO A 381 -1.57 7.09 -25.72
N ILE A 382 -1.37 6.89 -24.41
CA ILE A 382 -0.91 7.97 -23.54
C ILE A 382 0.55 8.33 -23.84
N TYR A 383 0.93 9.56 -23.50
CA TYR A 383 2.32 10.00 -23.55
C TYR A 383 2.84 10.21 -22.14
N VAL A 384 3.99 9.63 -21.83
CA VAL A 384 4.60 9.73 -20.50
C VAL A 384 6.06 10.16 -20.62
N LYS A 385 6.46 11.11 -19.78
CA LYS A 385 7.86 11.47 -19.54
C LYS A 385 8.19 11.46 -18.05
N ASN A 386 9.46 11.28 -17.72
CA ASN A 386 9.95 11.33 -16.34
C ASN A 386 11.28 12.08 -16.24
N TRP A 387 11.31 13.14 -15.42
CA TRP A 387 12.50 13.93 -15.12
C TRP A 387 12.99 13.69 -13.70
N GLY A 388 13.24 12.42 -13.36
CA GLY A 388 13.78 12.06 -12.05
C GLY A 388 12.79 12.31 -10.90
N GLY A 389 11.52 11.93 -11.07
CA GLY A 389 10.49 12.03 -10.04
C GLY A 389 9.35 12.99 -10.40
N LEU A 390 9.56 13.89 -11.36
CA LEU A 390 8.48 14.59 -12.04
C LEU A 390 8.01 13.72 -13.22
N VAL A 391 6.88 13.07 -13.06
CA VAL A 391 6.24 12.26 -14.10
C VAL A 391 5.18 13.11 -14.78
N TRP A 392 5.29 13.31 -16.07
CA TRP A 392 4.29 14.00 -16.87
C TRP A 392 3.52 13.01 -17.73
N MET A 393 2.20 13.14 -17.74
CA MET A 393 1.28 12.32 -18.51
C MET A 393 0.35 13.19 -19.36
N VAL A 394 0.22 12.85 -20.63
CA VAL A 394 -0.84 13.35 -21.53
C VAL A 394 -1.77 12.19 -21.86
N GLY A 395 -3.06 12.39 -21.62
CA GLY A 395 -4.06 11.32 -21.60
C GLY A 395 -4.22 10.79 -20.18
N ASP A 396 -4.81 11.60 -19.29
CA ASP A 396 -4.96 11.26 -17.88
C ASP A 396 -5.69 9.92 -17.66
N LEU A 397 -4.98 8.95 -17.09
CA LEU A 397 -5.50 7.63 -16.76
C LEU A 397 -6.29 7.60 -15.45
N SER A 398 -6.35 8.70 -14.69
CA SER A 398 -7.07 8.73 -13.42
C SER A 398 -8.52 8.25 -13.57
N GLN A 399 -9.19 8.65 -14.65
CA GLN A 399 -10.55 8.21 -14.96
C GLN A 399 -10.64 6.77 -15.50
N SER A 400 -9.51 6.18 -15.94
CA SER A 400 -9.43 4.83 -16.49
C SER A 400 -9.08 3.76 -15.45
N TRP A 401 -8.72 4.15 -14.22
CA TRP A 401 -8.45 3.21 -13.14
C TRP A 401 -9.72 2.72 -12.43
N GLY A 402 -10.81 3.48 -12.57
CA GLY A 402 -12.04 3.30 -11.80
C GLY A 402 -13.13 2.45 -12.46
N ARG A 403 -14.01 1.91 -11.62
CA ARG A 403 -15.19 1.10 -12.05
C ARG A 403 -16.24 1.92 -12.79
N ASN A 404 -16.28 3.23 -12.52
CA ASN A 404 -17.27 4.17 -13.05
C ASN A 404 -16.67 5.05 -14.17
N ALA A 405 -15.71 4.51 -14.93
CA ALA A 405 -15.18 5.20 -16.11
C ALA A 405 -16.33 5.55 -17.06
N GLN A 406 -16.45 6.84 -17.40
CA GLN A 406 -17.37 7.34 -18.40
C GLN A 406 -16.56 7.90 -19.56
N PRO A 407 -16.73 7.37 -20.80
CA PRO A 407 -17.55 6.22 -21.18
C PRO A 407 -17.01 4.88 -20.63
N THR A 408 -17.84 3.84 -20.64
CA THR A 408 -17.43 2.48 -20.25
C THR A 408 -16.26 2.02 -21.11
N ILE A 409 -15.14 1.67 -20.48
CA ILE A 409 -13.95 1.18 -21.15
C ILE A 409 -13.92 -0.35 -21.21
N PRO A 410 -13.33 -0.96 -22.26
CA PRO A 410 -13.12 -2.41 -22.30
C PRO A 410 -12.29 -2.88 -21.11
N ARG A 411 -12.54 -4.12 -20.66
CA ARG A 411 -11.81 -4.73 -19.53
C ARG A 411 -10.29 -4.73 -19.74
N GLU A 412 -9.83 -4.96 -20.98
CA GLU A 412 -8.41 -4.95 -21.31
C GLU A 412 -7.78 -3.56 -21.13
N ALA A 413 -8.49 -2.50 -21.55
CA ALA A 413 -8.03 -1.12 -21.36
C ALA A 413 -7.99 -0.75 -19.88
N LEU A 414 -9.03 -1.11 -19.10
CA LEU A 414 -9.05 -0.93 -17.64
C LEU A 414 -7.86 -1.65 -16.98
N ARG A 415 -7.63 -2.91 -17.35
CA ARG A 415 -6.53 -3.72 -16.81
C ARG A 415 -5.17 -3.12 -17.15
N SER A 416 -4.94 -2.76 -18.41
CA SER A 416 -3.70 -2.13 -18.87
C SER A 416 -3.43 -0.81 -18.14
N ALA A 417 -4.47 0.02 -17.96
CA ALA A 417 -4.37 1.25 -17.19
C ALA A 417 -4.03 1.00 -15.72
N GLN A 418 -4.67 0.01 -15.07
CA GLN A 418 -4.38 -0.38 -13.68
C GLN A 418 -2.96 -0.93 -13.52
N GLU A 419 -2.52 -1.82 -14.42
CA GLU A 419 -1.17 -2.37 -14.42
C GLU A 419 -0.11 -1.25 -14.53
N TRP A 420 -0.32 -0.27 -15.42
CA TRP A 420 0.59 0.87 -15.52
C TRP A 420 0.51 1.78 -14.28
N GLY A 421 -0.70 1.99 -13.73
CA GLY A 421 -0.88 2.70 -12.47
C GLY A 421 -0.08 2.04 -11.32
N ILE A 422 0.00 0.71 -11.30
CA ILE A 422 0.81 -0.03 -10.33
C ILE A 422 2.30 0.16 -10.59
N ASN A 423 2.76 0.20 -11.86
CA ASN A 423 4.16 0.57 -12.17
C ASN A 423 4.50 1.94 -11.60
N LEU A 424 3.59 2.92 -11.73
CA LEU A 424 3.77 4.25 -11.15
C LEU A 424 3.85 4.22 -9.63
N LEU A 425 2.94 3.50 -8.97
CA LEU A 425 2.94 3.36 -7.50
C LEU A 425 4.22 2.67 -7.01
N HIS A 426 4.65 1.62 -7.69
CA HIS A 426 5.90 0.92 -7.36
C HIS A 426 7.10 1.85 -7.53
N PHE A 427 7.21 2.53 -8.68
CA PHE A 427 8.28 3.49 -8.95
C PHE A 427 8.36 4.57 -7.87
N ALA A 428 7.23 5.13 -7.45
CA ALA A 428 7.19 6.13 -6.39
C ALA A 428 7.67 5.59 -5.04
N ALA A 429 7.20 4.40 -4.65
CA ALA A 429 7.59 3.77 -3.39
C ALA A 429 9.08 3.38 -3.36
N GLN A 430 9.57 2.80 -4.46
CA GLN A 430 10.95 2.36 -4.63
C GLN A 430 11.91 3.56 -4.63
N ARG A 431 11.59 4.61 -5.40
CA ARG A 431 12.38 5.84 -5.46
C ARG A 431 12.52 6.49 -4.08
N TYR A 432 11.40 6.65 -3.37
CA TYR A 432 11.39 7.18 -2.02
C TYR A 432 12.28 6.34 -1.11
N HIS A 433 12.08 5.01 -1.10
CA HIS A 433 12.86 4.11 -0.25
C HIS A 433 14.36 4.23 -0.50
N TRP A 434 14.81 4.14 -1.76
CA TRP A 434 16.23 4.19 -2.09
C TRP A 434 16.87 5.54 -1.76
N LEU A 435 16.20 6.65 -2.04
CA LEU A 435 16.74 7.96 -1.69
C LEU A 435 16.80 8.16 -0.18
N GLN A 436 15.80 7.71 0.57
CA GLN A 436 15.87 7.74 2.04
C GLN A 436 17.00 6.86 2.58
N SER A 437 17.28 5.70 1.97
CA SER A 437 18.39 4.82 2.35
C SER A 437 19.78 5.42 2.11
N MET A 438 19.90 6.43 1.24
CA MET A 438 21.16 7.14 1.00
C MET A 438 21.44 8.24 2.02
N HIS A 439 20.44 8.66 2.81
CA HIS A 439 20.66 9.65 3.84
C HIS A 439 21.30 8.98 5.07
N PRO A 440 22.36 9.58 5.64
CA PRO A 440 22.94 9.06 6.87
C PRO A 440 21.86 9.07 7.95
N LEU A 441 21.77 7.96 8.71
CA LEU A 441 20.91 7.94 9.88
C LEU A 441 21.30 9.10 10.79
N PRO A 442 20.33 9.87 11.33
CA PRO A 442 20.66 10.80 12.39
C PRO A 442 21.41 10.04 13.49
N PRO A 443 22.43 10.65 14.13
CA PRO A 443 23.20 9.99 15.17
C PRO A 443 22.21 9.39 16.17
N ALA A 444 22.30 8.08 16.37
CA ALA A 444 21.34 7.32 17.15
C ALA A 444 21.08 8.02 18.49
N ILE A 445 19.81 8.14 18.87
CA ILE A 445 19.46 8.35 20.28
C ILE A 445 20.28 7.33 21.06
N PRO A 446 21.08 7.75 22.06
CA PRO A 446 22.01 6.86 22.73
C PRO A 446 21.24 5.62 23.17
N ILE A 447 21.71 4.46 22.70
CA ILE A 447 21.32 3.18 23.27
C ILE A 447 21.50 3.38 24.78
N PRO A 448 20.46 3.22 25.62
CA PRO A 448 20.63 3.28 27.06
C PRO A 448 21.78 2.32 27.34
N SER A 449 22.89 2.83 27.89
CA SER A 449 24.03 1.99 28.26
C SER A 449 23.45 0.75 28.92
N PRO A 450 23.85 -0.47 28.51
CA PRO A 450 23.52 -1.63 29.31
C PRO A 450 23.93 -1.24 30.72
N LEU A 451 22.97 -1.30 31.66
CA LEU A 451 23.25 -1.14 33.08
C LEU A 451 24.54 -1.90 33.33
N ILE A 452 25.62 -1.15 33.55
CA ILE A 452 26.91 -1.71 33.87
C ILE A 452 26.62 -2.44 35.18
N ASP A 453 26.45 -3.75 35.09
CA ASP A 453 26.27 -4.57 36.25
C ASP A 453 27.58 -4.45 37.02
N SER A 454 27.53 -3.63 38.07
CA SER A 454 28.64 -3.12 38.87
C SER A 454 29.41 -4.21 39.64
N LEU A 455 29.28 -5.47 39.23
CA LEU A 455 29.87 -6.64 39.84
C LEU A 455 31.06 -7.22 39.05
N GLN A 456 31.21 -6.94 37.76
CA GLN A 456 32.36 -7.47 36.98
C GLN A 456 33.70 -6.74 37.22
N HIS A 457 33.70 -5.61 37.95
CA HIS A 457 34.93 -4.87 38.27
C HIS A 457 35.50 -5.13 39.68
N ARG A 458 35.02 -6.14 40.42
CA ARG A 458 35.49 -6.43 41.80
C ARG A 458 36.26 -7.73 41.99
N ILE A 459 36.76 -8.38 40.93
CA ILE A 459 37.62 -9.56 41.09
C ILE A 459 38.94 -9.37 40.35
N HIS A 460 39.82 -8.57 40.95
CA HIS A 460 41.25 -8.83 40.97
C HIS A 460 41.81 -8.30 42.30
N PRO A 461 41.94 -9.13 43.34
CA PRO A 461 42.91 -8.90 44.39
C PRO A 461 44.24 -9.52 43.96
N ASN A 462 45.32 -8.84 44.34
CA ASN A 462 46.72 -9.27 44.26
C ASN A 462 46.92 -10.79 44.41
N LEU A 463 47.65 -11.39 43.46
CA LEU A 463 48.78 -12.30 43.68
C LEU A 463 49.45 -12.63 42.34
#